data_AF-A0A0N4X4S4-F1
#
_entry.id   AF-A0A0N4X4S4-F1
#
_cell.length_a   1.000
_cell.length_b   1.000
_cell.length_c   1.000
_cell.angle_alpha   90.00
_cell.angle_beta   90.00
_cell.angle_gamma   90.00
#
_symmetry.space_group_name_H-M   'P 1'
#
loop_
_entity.id
_entity.type
_entity.pdbx_description
1 polymer ?
#
loop_
_entity_poly.entity_id
_entity_poly.type
_entity_poly.pdbx_seq_one_letter_code
_entity_poly.pdbx_strand_id
1 'polypeptide(L)'
;MLSTFIPLLLILENVATISSEKPFPEDTVESFKTLNMRYNDKLAWSDEWAKKALEWLKSPEKVKDDLIVIKGKELAYASLNIFFYYEYAISTGISQKRIARRCGRKYSRFLNTVLIEEKKSEGVKIARLPAGTLYGCNGIIDTTLKKKESIYTACLYMKPQSAGSGTPLPKETEETFKTLNSMYSDNVEWSGEWAKKALEWLKSPKSVKADVIIKGKQSFPKGDKKEMWEKLLAILEHRFDKRVKEIELLPEGTMYGCNGVINTNGKEESIYTACLYKKP
;
A
#
# COMPACT_ATOMS: atom_id res chain seq x y z
N MET A 1 13.99 28.49 -41.43
CA MET A 1 14.15 28.60 -39.97
C MET A 1 12.98 29.41 -39.42
N LEU A 2 11.92 28.75 -38.96
CA LEU A 2 10.80 29.40 -38.28
C LEU A 2 10.42 28.47 -37.12
N SER A 3 10.84 28.90 -35.95
CA SER A 3 10.50 28.35 -34.64
C SER A 3 9.06 28.76 -34.32
N THR A 4 8.13 27.82 -34.36
CA THR A 4 6.78 28.01 -33.84
C THR A 4 6.66 27.33 -32.48
N PHE A 5 6.62 28.17 -31.45
CA PHE A 5 6.15 27.85 -30.10
C PHE A 5 4.78 27.16 -30.16
N ILE A 6 4.65 25.99 -29.54
CA ILE A 6 3.36 25.38 -29.21
C ILE A 6 3.05 25.72 -27.75
N PRO A 7 1.90 26.34 -27.43
CA PRO A 7 1.52 26.61 -26.05
C PRO A 7 1.16 25.30 -25.35
N LEU A 8 1.75 25.12 -24.16
CA LEU A 8 1.42 24.10 -23.19
C LEU A 8 0.00 24.36 -22.65
N LEU A 9 -1.01 23.77 -23.31
CA LEU A 9 -2.38 23.75 -22.79
C LEU A 9 -2.45 22.71 -21.67
N LEU A 10 -2.38 23.17 -20.42
CA LEU A 10 -2.77 22.42 -19.23
C LEU A 10 -4.23 21.99 -19.38
N ILE A 11 -4.47 20.71 -19.68
CA ILE A 11 -5.76 20.09 -19.38
C ILE A 11 -5.76 19.81 -17.88
N LEU A 12 -6.22 20.81 -17.12
CA LEU A 12 -6.91 20.56 -15.86
C LEU A 12 -8.16 19.75 -16.23
N GLU A 13 -8.12 18.43 -16.06
CA GLU A 13 -9.36 17.65 -16.04
C GLU A 13 -10.12 18.04 -14.77
N ASN A 14 -11.08 18.94 -14.97
CA ASN A 14 -12.11 19.29 -14.02
C ASN A 14 -12.71 18.00 -13.44
N VAL A 15 -12.61 17.84 -12.12
CA VAL A 15 -13.50 16.99 -11.35
C VAL A 15 -14.87 17.68 -11.39
N ALA A 16 -15.60 17.47 -12.48
CA ALA A 16 -16.98 17.92 -12.59
C ALA A 16 -17.81 17.10 -11.60
N THR A 17 -18.57 17.79 -10.75
CA THR A 17 -19.58 17.20 -9.87
C THR A 17 -20.60 16.46 -10.74
N ILE A 18 -20.60 15.14 -10.67
CA ILE A 18 -21.39 14.26 -11.54
C ILE A 18 -22.81 14.18 -10.96
N SER A 19 -23.83 14.53 -11.76
CA SER A 19 -25.19 14.81 -11.24
C SER A 19 -26.24 13.71 -11.50
N SER A 20 -25.91 12.65 -12.25
CA SER A 20 -26.83 11.52 -12.50
C SER A 20 -26.04 10.21 -12.66
N GLU A 21 -25.70 9.60 -11.53
CA GLU A 21 -24.94 8.35 -11.47
C GLU A 21 -25.79 7.20 -10.96
N LYS A 22 -25.78 6.07 -11.67
CA LYS A 22 -26.29 4.81 -11.13
C LYS A 22 -25.10 3.96 -10.64
N PRO A 23 -25.10 3.48 -9.39
CA PRO A 23 -24.11 2.51 -8.94
C PRO A 23 -24.23 1.23 -9.75
N PHE A 24 -23.15 0.45 -9.82
CA PHE A 24 -23.21 -0.87 -10.42
C PHE A 24 -24.22 -1.79 -9.72
N PRO A 25 -24.93 -2.63 -10.48
CA PRO A 25 -25.72 -3.70 -9.90
C PRO A 25 -24.83 -4.73 -9.20
N GLU A 26 -25.41 -5.44 -8.24
CA GLU A 26 -24.68 -6.30 -7.30
C GLU A 26 -23.94 -7.46 -7.99
N ASP A 27 -24.52 -8.00 -9.06
CA ASP A 27 -23.92 -9.00 -9.95
C ASP A 27 -22.59 -8.54 -10.59
N THR A 28 -22.52 -7.25 -10.93
CA THR A 28 -21.33 -6.61 -11.49
C THR A 28 -20.26 -6.40 -10.43
N VAL A 29 -20.65 -6.13 -9.18
CA VAL A 29 -19.71 -6.04 -8.04
C VAL A 29 -19.14 -7.43 -7.72
N GLU A 30 -19.96 -8.47 -7.70
CA GLU A 30 -19.51 -9.87 -7.49
C GLU A 30 -18.54 -10.34 -8.58
N SER A 31 -18.71 -9.83 -9.80
CA SER A 31 -17.80 -10.04 -10.91
C SER A 31 -16.39 -9.48 -10.64
N PHE A 32 -16.26 -8.32 -9.98
CA PHE A 32 -14.96 -7.77 -9.56
C PHE A 32 -14.28 -8.66 -8.51
N LYS A 33 -15.06 -9.13 -7.54
CA LYS A 33 -14.57 -10.04 -6.49
C LYS A 33 -14.03 -11.33 -7.09
N THR A 34 -14.76 -11.94 -8.01
CA THR A 34 -14.34 -13.15 -8.73
C THR A 34 -13.09 -12.91 -9.57
N LEU A 35 -13.03 -11.79 -10.28
CA LEU A 35 -11.88 -11.43 -11.12
C LEU A 35 -10.61 -11.25 -10.28
N ASN A 36 -10.67 -10.48 -9.20
CA ASN A 36 -9.50 -10.22 -8.36
C ASN A 36 -9.05 -11.47 -7.59
N MET A 37 -9.96 -12.32 -7.11
CA MET A 37 -9.58 -13.62 -6.53
C MET A 37 -8.81 -14.52 -7.51
N ARG A 38 -9.11 -14.44 -8.81
CA ARG A 38 -8.44 -15.24 -9.84
C ARG A 38 -7.02 -14.74 -10.16
N TYR A 39 -6.78 -13.43 -10.06
CA TYR A 39 -5.47 -12.84 -10.37
C TYR A 39 -4.60 -12.56 -9.14
N ASN A 40 -5.19 -12.50 -7.95
CA ASN A 40 -4.50 -12.22 -6.70
C ASN A 40 -5.21 -12.92 -5.53
N ASP A 41 -5.04 -14.24 -5.46
CA ASP A 41 -5.58 -15.15 -4.45
C ASP A 41 -5.17 -14.82 -3.01
N LYS A 42 -4.15 -13.96 -2.87
CA LYS A 42 -3.64 -13.47 -1.59
C LYS A 42 -4.44 -12.31 -1.02
N LEU A 43 -5.30 -11.65 -1.78
CA LEU A 43 -6.09 -10.52 -1.30
C LEU A 43 -7.44 -10.96 -0.74
N ALA A 44 -7.95 -10.22 0.25
CA ALA A 44 -9.25 -10.50 0.87
C ALA A 44 -10.27 -9.43 0.46
N TRP A 45 -11.40 -9.88 -0.10
CA TRP A 45 -12.50 -8.96 -0.46
C TRP A 45 -13.18 -8.39 0.78
N SER A 46 -13.61 -7.14 0.71
CA SER A 46 -14.44 -6.50 1.73
C SER A 46 -15.56 -5.64 1.12
N ASP A 47 -16.80 -5.97 1.47
CA ASP A 47 -17.99 -5.21 1.04
C ASP A 47 -17.99 -3.77 1.57
N GLU A 48 -17.42 -3.57 2.77
CA GLU A 48 -17.21 -2.23 3.33
C GLU A 48 -16.28 -1.40 2.44
N TRP A 49 -15.21 -2.01 1.93
CA TRP A 49 -14.27 -1.34 1.04
C TRP A 49 -14.86 -1.09 -0.35
N ALA A 50 -15.73 -1.98 -0.84
CA ALA A 50 -16.46 -1.75 -2.09
C ALA A 50 -17.46 -0.58 -1.95
N LYS A 51 -18.09 -0.41 -0.78
CA LYS A 51 -18.92 0.78 -0.48
C LYS A 51 -18.07 2.05 -0.44
N LYS A 52 -16.92 2.02 0.22
CA LYS A 52 -15.96 3.14 0.23
C LYS A 52 -15.46 3.50 -1.16
N ALA A 53 -15.23 2.52 -2.04
CA ALA A 53 -14.83 2.77 -3.42
C ALA A 53 -15.92 3.52 -4.20
N LEU A 54 -17.20 3.20 -3.96
CA LEU A 54 -18.34 3.91 -4.51
C LEU A 54 -18.47 5.33 -3.95
N GLU A 55 -18.28 5.51 -2.64
CA GLU A 55 -18.27 6.84 -2.01
C GLU A 55 -17.15 7.71 -2.54
N TRP A 56 -15.96 7.12 -2.74
CA TRP A 56 -14.80 7.78 -3.33
C TRP A 56 -15.12 8.27 -4.75
N LEU A 57 -15.79 7.46 -5.57
CA LEU A 57 -16.21 7.86 -6.93
C LEU A 57 -17.15 9.06 -6.91
N LYS A 58 -18.10 9.10 -5.96
CA LYS A 58 -19.07 10.19 -5.82
C LYS A 58 -18.48 11.46 -5.24
N SER A 59 -17.50 11.34 -4.35
CA SER A 59 -16.93 12.47 -3.61
C SER A 59 -15.52 12.13 -3.13
N PRO A 60 -14.49 12.27 -3.99
CA PRO A 60 -13.11 11.93 -3.63
C PRO A 60 -12.61 12.65 -2.38
N GLU A 61 -13.03 13.90 -2.19
CA GLU A 61 -12.71 14.78 -1.06
C GLU A 61 -13.18 14.23 0.30
N LYS A 62 -14.21 13.36 0.31
CA LYS A 62 -14.81 12.82 1.54
C LYS A 62 -14.10 11.60 2.08
N VAL A 63 -13.21 11.00 1.29
CA VAL A 63 -12.48 9.79 1.65
C VAL A 63 -11.01 10.17 1.91
N LYS A 64 -10.68 10.46 3.17
CA LYS A 64 -9.32 10.84 3.61
C LYS A 64 -8.40 9.62 3.83
N ASP A 65 -7.22 9.68 3.22
CA ASP A 65 -5.91 9.03 3.50
C ASP A 65 -5.76 7.50 3.68
N ASP A 66 -4.54 7.02 3.34
CA ASP A 66 -4.00 5.64 3.36
C ASP A 66 -4.63 4.61 2.40
N LEU A 67 -4.93 5.05 1.18
CA LEU A 67 -5.53 4.22 0.14
C LEU A 67 -4.63 4.14 -1.09
N ILE A 68 -4.52 2.96 -1.68
CA ILE A 68 -4.08 2.83 -3.06
C ILE A 68 -5.35 2.85 -3.90
N VAL A 69 -5.48 3.86 -4.76
CA VAL A 69 -6.62 4.04 -5.64
C VAL A 69 -6.18 3.70 -7.06
N ILE A 70 -6.89 2.77 -7.69
CA ILE A 70 -6.76 2.50 -9.12
C ILE A 70 -8.05 2.94 -9.78
N LYS A 71 -7.95 3.84 -10.76
CA LYS A 71 -9.09 4.34 -11.51
C LYS A 71 -9.06 3.79 -12.93
N GLY A 72 -10.25 3.59 -13.47
CA GLY A 72 -10.46 3.23 -14.86
C GLY A 72 -11.61 4.06 -15.42
N LYS A 73 -11.41 4.62 -16.61
CA LYS A 73 -12.46 5.28 -17.39
C LYS A 73 -12.57 4.61 -18.74
N GLU A 74 -13.73 4.05 -19.05
CA GLU A 74 -14.01 3.48 -20.37
C GLU A 74 -15.40 3.87 -20.88
N LEU A 75 -15.57 3.81 -22.21
CA LEU A 75 -16.86 3.97 -22.86
C LEU A 75 -17.59 2.62 -22.83
N ALA A 76 -18.76 2.57 -22.18
CA ALA A 76 -19.46 1.34 -21.76
C ALA A 76 -19.66 0.28 -22.86
N TYR A 77 -19.83 0.73 -24.10
CA TYR A 77 -20.10 -0.13 -25.25
C TYR A 77 -18.96 -1.11 -25.60
N ALA A 78 -17.72 -0.83 -25.17
CA ALA A 78 -16.59 -1.71 -25.42
C ALA A 78 -16.36 -2.73 -24.29
N SER A 79 -16.68 -2.37 -23.04
CA SER A 79 -16.29 -3.13 -21.84
C SER A 79 -17.28 -4.25 -21.50
N LEU A 80 -18.60 -3.97 -21.60
CA LEU A 80 -19.66 -4.95 -21.33
C LEU A 80 -19.65 -6.11 -22.33
N ASN A 81 -19.48 -5.81 -23.62
CA ASN A 81 -19.37 -6.84 -24.66
C ASN A 81 -18.15 -7.74 -24.47
N ILE A 82 -17.03 -7.22 -23.95
CA ILE A 82 -15.86 -8.06 -23.71
C ILE A 82 -16.07 -8.90 -22.45
N PHE A 83 -16.69 -8.37 -21.39
CA PHE A 83 -16.95 -9.09 -20.15
C PHE A 83 -17.93 -10.27 -20.37
N PHE A 84 -19.07 -10.02 -21.01
CA PHE A 84 -20.06 -11.08 -21.32
C PHE A 84 -19.53 -12.12 -22.32
N TYR A 85 -18.73 -11.72 -23.31
CA TYR A 85 -18.09 -12.66 -24.24
C TYR A 85 -17.02 -13.52 -23.55
N TYR A 86 -16.36 -12.99 -22.51
CA TYR A 86 -15.37 -13.72 -21.71
C TYR A 86 -16.02 -14.77 -20.80
N GLU A 87 -17.11 -14.39 -20.11
CA GLU A 87 -17.95 -15.29 -19.31
C GLU A 87 -18.51 -16.44 -20.17
N TYR A 88 -19.10 -16.12 -21.33
CA TYR A 88 -19.63 -17.11 -22.28
C TYR A 88 -18.54 -18.02 -22.86
N ALA A 89 -17.36 -17.48 -23.18
CA ALA A 89 -16.26 -18.27 -23.72
C ALA A 89 -15.63 -19.21 -22.67
N ILE A 90 -15.65 -18.83 -21.39
CA ILE A 90 -15.16 -19.67 -20.29
C ILE A 90 -16.15 -20.77 -19.94
N SER A 91 -17.45 -20.47 -19.88
CA SER A 91 -18.49 -21.48 -19.63
C SER A 91 -18.58 -22.54 -20.73
N THR A 92 -18.07 -22.22 -21.94
CA THR A 92 -18.00 -23.13 -23.09
C THR A 92 -16.61 -23.76 -23.29
N GLY A 93 -15.67 -23.60 -22.35
CA GLY A 93 -14.37 -24.28 -22.38
C GLY A 93 -13.37 -23.75 -23.40
N ILE A 94 -13.54 -22.52 -23.90
CA ILE A 94 -12.63 -21.91 -24.87
C ILE A 94 -11.35 -21.45 -24.17
N SER A 95 -10.18 -21.88 -24.68
CA SER A 95 -8.89 -21.56 -24.06
C SER A 95 -8.57 -20.06 -24.10
N GLN A 96 -7.94 -19.55 -23.03
CA GLN A 96 -7.56 -18.14 -22.88
C GLN A 96 -6.74 -17.60 -24.07
N LYS A 97 -5.88 -18.43 -24.68
CA LYS A 97 -5.12 -18.07 -25.90
C LYS A 97 -6.02 -17.78 -27.11
N ARG A 98 -7.17 -18.45 -27.25
CA ARG A 98 -8.16 -18.18 -28.31
C ARG A 98 -8.96 -16.91 -28.03
N ILE A 99 -9.33 -16.67 -26.79
CA ILE A 99 -10.11 -15.48 -26.39
C ILE A 99 -9.25 -14.21 -26.57
N ALA A 100 -7.99 -14.24 -26.14
CA ALA A 100 -7.04 -13.14 -26.31
C ALA A 100 -6.78 -12.78 -27.79
N ARG A 101 -6.79 -13.78 -28.69
CA ARG A 101 -6.67 -13.57 -30.14
C ARG A 101 -7.93 -12.94 -30.75
N ARG A 102 -9.12 -13.28 -30.26
CA ARG A 102 -10.41 -12.81 -30.81
C ARG A 102 -10.81 -11.42 -30.29
N CYS A 103 -10.50 -11.10 -29.04
CA CYS A 103 -10.68 -9.76 -28.44
C CYS A 103 -9.47 -8.80 -28.73
N GLY A 104 -8.58 -9.21 -29.63
CA GLY A 104 -7.25 -8.65 -29.86
C GLY A 104 -7.24 -7.23 -30.41
N ARG A 105 -7.19 -6.27 -29.48
CA ARG A 105 -6.53 -4.93 -29.50
C ARG A 105 -7.21 -4.00 -28.49
N LYS A 106 -8.53 -4.16 -28.28
CA LYS A 106 -9.30 -3.35 -27.32
C LYS A 106 -9.16 -3.85 -25.89
N TYR A 107 -9.17 -5.16 -25.65
CA TYR A 107 -8.99 -5.71 -24.28
C TYR A 107 -7.56 -5.57 -23.74
N SER A 108 -6.55 -5.73 -24.61
CA SER A 108 -5.17 -5.38 -24.27
C SER A 108 -5.05 -3.88 -23.95
N ARG A 109 -5.84 -3.02 -24.59
CA ARG A 109 -5.90 -1.60 -24.24
C ARG A 109 -6.61 -1.36 -22.92
N PHE A 110 -7.68 -2.08 -22.59
CA PHE A 110 -8.36 -2.01 -21.28
C PHE A 110 -7.41 -2.40 -20.14
N LEU A 111 -6.82 -3.60 -20.22
CA LEU A 111 -5.83 -4.07 -19.24
C LEU A 111 -4.61 -3.14 -19.20
N ASN A 112 -4.11 -2.67 -20.35
CA ASN A 112 -3.02 -1.70 -20.35
C ASN A 112 -3.43 -0.33 -19.82
N THR A 113 -4.68 0.13 -19.97
CA THR A 113 -5.12 1.45 -19.47
C THR A 113 -5.33 1.41 -17.96
N VAL A 114 -5.89 0.31 -17.45
CA VAL A 114 -5.92 -0.02 -16.01
C VAL A 114 -4.50 -0.14 -15.43
N LEU A 115 -3.53 -0.61 -16.22
CA LEU A 115 -2.11 -0.63 -15.85
C LEU A 115 -1.37 0.70 -16.11
N ILE A 116 -1.86 1.60 -16.95
CA ILE A 116 -1.15 2.85 -17.31
C ILE A 116 -1.40 3.95 -16.29
N GLU A 117 -2.51 3.95 -15.56
CA GLU A 117 -2.66 4.85 -14.40
C GLU A 117 -1.78 4.46 -13.19
N GLU A 118 -1.15 3.27 -13.19
CA GLU A 118 -0.06 2.95 -12.24
C GLU A 118 1.13 3.91 -12.35
N LYS A 119 1.28 4.66 -13.46
CA LYS A 119 2.43 5.56 -13.65
C LYS A 119 2.33 6.89 -12.90
N LYS A 120 1.17 7.26 -12.35
CA LYS A 120 1.01 8.54 -11.62
C LYS A 120 0.74 8.41 -10.13
N SER A 121 0.34 7.23 -9.62
CA SER A 121 0.35 6.96 -8.19
C SER A 121 1.75 6.44 -7.80
N GLU A 122 2.31 6.91 -6.70
CA GLU A 122 3.64 6.51 -6.24
C GLU A 122 3.73 4.97 -6.04
N GLY A 123 4.19 4.25 -7.06
CA GLY A 123 5.06 3.07 -6.95
C GLY A 123 4.55 1.79 -6.31
N VAL A 124 3.25 1.60 -6.03
CA VAL A 124 2.77 0.33 -5.46
C VAL A 124 2.34 -0.66 -6.54
N LYS A 125 3.22 -1.61 -6.88
CA LYS A 125 2.85 -2.80 -7.67
C LYS A 125 1.86 -3.63 -6.86
N ILE A 126 0.62 -3.80 -7.33
CA ILE A 126 -0.44 -4.60 -6.68
C ILE A 126 0.05 -6.02 -6.34
N ALA A 127 0.90 -6.60 -7.20
CA ALA A 127 1.52 -7.91 -7.01
C ALA A 127 2.45 -8.02 -5.77
N ARG A 128 2.74 -6.90 -5.09
CA ARG A 128 3.58 -6.83 -3.88
C ARG A 128 2.78 -6.56 -2.60
N LEU A 129 1.45 -6.51 -2.68
CA LEU A 129 0.61 -6.36 -1.48
C LEU A 129 0.70 -7.63 -0.61
N PRO A 130 0.79 -7.50 0.73
CA PRO A 130 0.79 -8.64 1.64
C PRO A 130 -0.46 -9.49 1.51
N ALA A 131 -0.33 -10.80 1.78
CA ALA A 131 -1.48 -11.69 1.88
C ALA A 131 -2.44 -11.24 3.00
N GLY A 132 -3.74 -11.37 2.77
CA GLY A 132 -4.81 -10.88 3.64
C GLY A 132 -5.08 -9.38 3.54
N THR A 133 -4.43 -8.66 2.63
CA THR A 133 -4.74 -7.23 2.39
C THR A 133 -6.19 -7.09 1.93
N LEU A 134 -6.96 -6.29 2.66
CA LEU A 134 -8.35 -6.01 2.34
C LEU A 134 -8.42 -5.10 1.11
N TYR A 135 -9.36 -5.38 0.22
CA TYR A 135 -9.66 -4.53 -0.91
C TYR A 135 -11.15 -4.56 -1.23
N GLY A 136 -11.60 -3.56 -1.98
CA GLY A 136 -12.94 -3.52 -2.55
C GLY A 136 -12.96 -2.65 -3.80
N CYS A 137 -13.72 -3.10 -4.81
CA CYS A 137 -13.88 -2.39 -6.07
C CYS A 137 -15.34 -2.07 -6.32
N ASN A 138 -15.60 -0.92 -6.92
CA ASN A 138 -16.95 -0.54 -7.35
C ASN A 138 -16.90 0.42 -8.53
N GLY A 139 -18.07 0.75 -9.08
CA GLY A 139 -18.19 1.66 -10.20
C GLY A 139 -19.53 2.36 -10.29
N ILE A 140 -19.56 3.35 -11.17
CA ILE A 140 -20.73 4.16 -11.51
C ILE A 140 -20.87 4.21 -13.02
N ILE A 141 -22.11 4.24 -13.48
CA ILE A 141 -22.44 4.48 -14.88
C ILE A 141 -22.98 5.90 -14.99
N ASP A 142 -22.28 6.72 -15.74
CA ASP A 142 -22.72 8.05 -16.12
C ASP A 142 -23.47 7.98 -17.45
N THR A 143 -24.76 8.30 -17.37
CA THR A 143 -25.71 8.31 -18.50
C THR A 143 -26.03 9.72 -18.97
N THR A 144 -25.46 10.75 -18.35
CA THR A 144 -25.73 12.16 -18.67
C THR A 144 -25.23 12.56 -20.06
N LEU A 145 -24.19 11.88 -20.55
CA LEU A 145 -23.67 12.03 -21.90
C LEU A 145 -24.61 11.32 -22.89
N LYS A 146 -25.57 12.09 -23.43
CA LYS A 146 -26.65 11.69 -24.39
C LYS A 146 -26.24 10.84 -25.61
N LYS A 147 -24.95 10.56 -25.82
CA LYS A 147 -24.44 9.75 -26.95
C LYS A 147 -23.52 8.59 -26.54
N LYS A 148 -23.02 8.53 -25.30
CA LYS A 148 -22.11 7.46 -24.83
C LYS A 148 -22.18 7.30 -23.32
N GLU A 149 -22.59 6.13 -22.87
CA GLU A 149 -22.44 5.73 -21.46
C GLU A 149 -20.95 5.70 -21.11
N SER A 150 -20.60 6.37 -20.01
CA SER A 150 -19.24 6.35 -19.46
C SER A 150 -19.25 5.52 -18.18
N ILE A 151 -18.30 4.59 -18.09
CA ILE A 151 -18.12 3.76 -16.91
C ILE A 151 -16.90 4.27 -16.15
N TYR A 152 -17.09 4.53 -14.87
CA TYR A 152 -15.99 4.82 -13.95
C TYR A 152 -15.90 3.69 -12.93
N THR A 153 -14.69 3.19 -12.72
CA THR A 153 -14.39 2.16 -11.73
C THR A 153 -13.30 2.65 -10.79
N ALA A 154 -13.44 2.33 -9.51
CA ALA A 154 -12.41 2.52 -8.51
C ALA A 154 -12.19 1.21 -7.74
N CYS A 155 -10.93 0.83 -7.56
CA CYS A 155 -10.53 -0.18 -6.60
C CYS A 155 -9.75 0.51 -5.49
N LEU A 156 -10.20 0.30 -4.25
CA LEU A 156 -9.50 0.72 -3.05
C LEU A 156 -8.84 -0.49 -2.40
N TYR A 157 -7.55 -0.36 -2.13
CA TYR A 157 -6.81 -1.33 -1.34
C TYR A 157 -6.48 -0.71 -0.01
N MET A 158 -6.66 -1.49 1.05
CA MET A 158 -6.10 -1.17 2.35
C MET A 158 -4.59 -1.09 2.16
N LYS A 159 -4.03 0.10 2.36
CA LYS A 159 -2.59 0.23 2.39
C LYS A 159 -2.09 -0.75 3.45
N PRO A 160 -1.14 -1.65 3.12
CA PRO A 160 -0.59 -2.53 4.12
C PRO A 160 -0.07 -1.63 5.23
N GLN A 161 -0.52 -1.88 6.46
CA GLN A 161 -0.09 -1.15 7.64
C GLN A 161 1.43 -1.28 7.75
N SER A 162 2.15 -0.35 7.14
CA SER A 162 3.58 -0.19 7.30
C SER A 162 3.83 0.68 8.53
N ALA A 163 3.22 0.30 9.67
CA ALA A 163 3.41 0.94 10.96
C ALA A 163 2.47 0.33 12.03
N GLY A 164 3.04 -0.37 13.02
CA GLY A 164 2.64 -0.18 14.43
C GLY A 164 1.30 -0.64 14.98
N SER A 165 0.58 -1.62 14.44
CA SER A 165 -0.58 -2.23 15.14
C SER A 165 -0.18 -3.30 16.18
N GLY A 166 1.13 -3.48 16.42
CA GLY A 166 1.64 -4.45 17.39
C GLY A 166 1.62 -3.91 18.81
N THR A 167 1.55 -4.81 19.79
CA THR A 167 1.77 -4.42 21.19
C THR A 167 3.20 -3.91 21.34
N PRO A 168 3.44 -2.80 22.07
CA PRO A 168 4.80 -2.35 22.35
C PRO A 168 5.63 -3.48 22.96
N LEU A 169 6.91 -3.52 22.65
CA LEU A 169 7.81 -4.49 23.26
C LEU A 169 7.90 -4.26 24.78
N PRO A 170 8.15 -5.32 25.57
CA PRO A 170 8.32 -5.22 27.01
C PRO A 170 9.47 -4.29 27.40
N LYS A 171 9.39 -3.65 28.58
CA LYS A 171 10.42 -2.70 29.04
C LYS A 171 11.79 -3.36 29.19
N GLU A 172 11.81 -4.65 29.47
CA GLU A 172 13.01 -5.48 29.61
C GLU A 172 13.86 -5.48 28.31
N THR A 173 13.26 -5.15 27.17
CA THR A 173 13.98 -5.01 25.88
C THR A 173 14.83 -3.74 25.80
N GLU A 174 14.63 -2.77 26.69
CA GLU A 174 15.41 -1.53 26.76
C GLU A 174 16.91 -1.81 26.90
N GLU A 175 17.27 -2.70 27.82
CA GLU A 175 18.68 -3.05 28.06
C GLU A 175 19.32 -3.73 26.83
N THR A 176 18.54 -4.50 26.06
CA THR A 176 19.02 -5.05 24.78
C THR A 176 19.33 -3.94 23.79
N PHE A 177 18.48 -2.92 23.68
CA PHE A 177 18.72 -1.79 22.78
C PHE A 177 19.95 -0.97 23.19
N LYS A 178 20.13 -0.72 24.50
CA LYS A 178 21.31 -0.02 25.03
C LYS A 178 22.58 -0.80 24.73
N THR A 179 22.59 -2.08 25.07
CA THR A 179 23.73 -2.98 24.83
C THR A 179 24.07 -3.08 23.34
N LEU A 180 23.06 -3.17 22.47
CA LEU A 180 23.29 -3.18 21.04
C LEU A 180 23.94 -1.88 20.57
N ASN A 181 23.46 -0.73 21.04
CA ASN A 181 23.97 0.57 20.61
C ASN A 181 25.42 0.82 21.06
N SER A 182 25.74 0.45 22.30
CA SER A 182 27.10 0.63 22.86
C SER A 182 28.18 -0.15 22.11
N MET A 183 27.81 -1.13 21.28
CA MET A 183 28.77 -1.81 20.40
C MET A 183 29.19 -0.97 19.18
N TYR A 184 28.47 0.12 18.87
CA TYR A 184 28.71 0.94 17.66
C TYR A 184 29.08 2.39 17.95
N SER A 185 28.75 2.94 19.13
CA SER A 185 29.16 4.30 19.51
C SER A 185 29.07 4.53 21.01
N ASP A 186 30.10 5.17 21.56
CA ASP A 186 30.14 5.67 22.93
C ASP A 186 29.70 7.15 23.03
N ASN A 187 29.45 7.81 21.89
CA ASN A 187 29.14 9.25 21.82
C ASN A 187 27.64 9.55 22.00
N VAL A 188 26.82 8.52 22.20
CA VAL A 188 25.36 8.63 22.22
C VAL A 188 24.79 8.30 23.60
N GLU A 189 23.79 9.06 24.03
CA GLU A 189 23.17 8.91 25.35
C GLU A 189 21.72 8.44 25.24
N TRP A 190 21.37 7.42 26.03
CA TRP A 190 20.01 6.86 26.02
C TRP A 190 19.00 7.87 26.59
N SER A 191 17.87 8.03 25.91
CA SER A 191 16.74 8.83 26.35
C SER A 191 15.44 8.05 26.30
N GLY A 192 14.79 7.91 27.46
CA GLY A 192 13.44 7.35 27.55
C GLY A 192 12.40 8.18 26.78
N GLU A 193 12.61 9.48 26.59
CA GLU A 193 11.78 10.31 25.72
C GLU A 193 11.94 9.92 24.25
N TRP A 194 13.18 9.74 23.79
CA TRP A 194 13.44 9.29 22.42
C TRP A 194 12.98 7.85 22.18
N ALA A 195 12.98 6.99 23.19
CA ALA A 195 12.40 5.66 23.11
C ALA A 195 10.87 5.70 22.92
N LYS A 196 10.17 6.64 23.57
CA LYS A 196 8.73 6.88 23.33
C LYS A 196 8.50 7.41 21.91
N LYS A 197 9.31 8.37 21.47
CA LYS A 197 9.29 8.89 20.10
C LYS A 197 9.56 7.80 19.06
N ALA A 198 10.44 6.84 19.33
CA ALA A 198 10.66 5.69 18.45
C ALA A 198 9.38 4.85 18.29
N LEU A 199 8.63 4.62 19.39
CA LEU A 199 7.34 3.95 19.32
C LEU A 199 6.29 4.76 18.54
N GLU A 200 6.23 6.08 18.72
CA GLU A 200 5.36 6.96 17.94
C GLU A 200 5.71 6.95 16.45
N TRP A 201 7.01 6.96 16.13
CA TRP A 201 7.51 6.85 14.77
C TRP A 201 7.14 5.50 14.13
N LEU A 202 7.19 4.40 14.91
CA LEU A 202 6.76 3.08 14.44
C LEU A 202 5.26 3.03 14.12
N LYS A 203 4.43 3.89 14.72
CA LYS A 203 2.99 4.04 14.43
C LYS A 203 2.71 5.00 13.28
N SER A 204 3.57 6.01 13.10
CA SER A 204 3.46 6.97 12.00
C SER A 204 4.86 7.45 11.59
N PRO A 205 5.48 6.87 10.54
CA PRO A 205 6.88 7.11 10.15
C PRO A 205 7.25 8.55 9.73
N LYS A 206 6.36 9.53 9.90
CA LYS A 206 6.57 10.96 9.63
C LYS A 206 6.26 11.84 10.84
N SER A 207 5.79 11.28 11.96
CA SER A 207 5.39 12.04 13.15
C SER A 207 6.59 12.59 13.93
N VAL A 208 7.73 11.91 13.88
CA VAL A 208 8.94 12.29 14.59
C VAL A 208 10.07 12.55 13.59
N LYS A 209 10.73 13.70 13.72
CA LYS A 209 11.97 14.02 13.00
C LYS A 209 13.16 13.57 13.84
N ALA A 210 14.03 12.77 13.23
CA ALA A 210 15.29 12.30 13.80
C ALA A 210 16.39 12.50 12.75
N ASP A 211 17.63 12.69 13.20
CA ASP A 211 18.78 12.92 12.31
C ASP A 211 19.27 11.60 11.70
N VAL A 212 19.22 10.51 12.48
CA VAL A 212 19.50 9.15 12.02
C VAL A 212 18.37 8.23 12.48
N ILE A 213 17.98 7.30 11.60
CA ILE A 213 16.94 6.30 11.86
C ILE A 213 17.45 4.93 11.43
N ILE A 214 17.56 4.02 12.40
CA ILE A 214 17.80 2.60 12.14
C ILE A 214 16.50 1.87 12.41
N LYS A 215 16.02 1.07 11.47
CA LYS A 215 14.75 0.37 11.61
C LYS A 215 14.80 -1.01 10.98
N GLY A 216 14.07 -1.95 11.56
CA GLY A 216 14.04 -3.31 11.05
C GLY A 216 12.75 -4.03 11.35
N LYS A 217 12.35 -4.90 10.42
CA LYS A 217 11.20 -5.79 10.57
C LYS A 217 11.66 -7.21 10.27
N GLN A 218 11.18 -8.16 11.05
CA GLN A 218 11.35 -9.60 10.79
C GLN A 218 10.18 -10.39 11.35
N SER A 219 9.86 -11.50 10.69
CA SER A 219 8.88 -12.47 11.17
C SER A 219 9.60 -13.69 11.74
N PHE A 220 9.02 -14.29 12.78
CA PHE A 220 9.47 -15.51 13.41
C PHE A 220 8.31 -16.51 13.50
N PRO A 221 8.55 -17.82 13.34
CA PRO A 221 7.51 -18.83 13.53
C PRO A 221 6.91 -18.78 14.94
N LYS A 222 5.60 -19.03 15.08
CA LYS A 222 4.99 -19.22 16.39
C LYS A 222 5.55 -20.48 17.06
N GLY A 223 6.26 -20.30 18.17
CA GLY A 223 7.02 -21.36 18.84
C GLY A 223 8.53 -21.33 18.55
N ASP A 224 9.02 -20.30 17.87
CA ASP A 224 10.46 -20.01 17.84
C ASP A 224 10.98 -19.85 19.27
N LYS A 225 11.94 -20.71 19.63
CA LYS A 225 12.54 -20.80 20.97
C LYS A 225 13.53 -19.67 21.27
N LYS A 226 13.84 -18.83 20.28
CA LYS A 226 14.73 -17.69 20.48
C LYS A 226 14.14 -16.72 21.48
N GLU A 227 15.00 -16.25 22.37
CA GLU A 227 14.68 -15.20 23.32
C GLU A 227 14.45 -13.86 22.60
N MET A 228 13.77 -12.92 23.28
CA MET A 228 13.46 -11.62 22.67
C MET A 228 14.73 -10.87 22.25
N TRP A 229 15.80 -10.94 23.03
CA TRP A 229 17.06 -10.27 22.71
C TRP A 229 17.72 -10.86 21.45
N GLU A 230 17.67 -12.17 21.25
CA GLU A 230 18.19 -12.83 20.04
C GLU A 230 17.40 -12.41 18.80
N LYS A 231 16.07 -12.29 18.93
CA LYS A 231 15.20 -11.80 17.86
C LYS A 231 15.51 -10.35 17.52
N LEU A 232 15.77 -9.50 18.52
CA LEU A 232 16.16 -8.11 18.33
C LEU A 232 17.52 -7.96 17.65
N LEU A 233 18.51 -8.77 18.03
CA LEU A 233 19.81 -8.81 17.36
C LEU A 233 19.68 -9.23 15.89
N ALA A 234 18.94 -10.32 15.62
CA ALA A 234 18.70 -10.79 14.27
C ALA A 234 18.05 -9.71 13.37
N ILE A 235 17.24 -8.84 13.97
CA ILE A 235 16.69 -7.67 13.28
C ILE A 235 17.77 -6.59 13.14
N LEU A 236 18.40 -6.13 14.21
CA LEU A 236 19.09 -4.85 14.18
C LEU A 236 20.58 -4.93 13.84
N GLU A 237 21.29 -6.00 14.17
CA GLU A 237 22.76 -6.10 14.06
C GLU A 237 23.28 -5.71 12.66
N HIS A 238 22.90 -6.46 11.63
CA HIS A 238 23.32 -6.15 10.24
C HIS A 238 22.84 -4.77 9.74
N ARG A 239 21.82 -4.17 10.36
CA ARG A 239 21.35 -2.82 10.02
C ARG A 239 22.20 -1.75 10.67
N PHE A 240 22.71 -2.01 11.87
CA PHE A 240 23.73 -1.19 12.52
C PHE A 240 25.06 -1.31 11.79
N ASP A 241 25.53 -2.53 11.44
CA ASP A 241 26.76 -2.74 10.66
C ASP A 241 26.79 -1.90 9.38
N LYS A 242 25.66 -1.89 8.65
CA LYS A 242 25.51 -1.11 7.41
C LYS A 242 25.57 0.40 7.60
N ARG A 243 25.30 0.87 8.82
CA ARG A 243 25.26 2.28 9.18
C ARG A 243 26.31 2.66 10.22
N VAL A 244 27.27 1.78 10.51
CA VAL A 244 28.29 1.99 11.56
C VAL A 244 28.97 3.35 11.42
N LYS A 245 29.40 3.73 10.20
CA LYS A 245 30.00 5.03 9.93
C LYS A 245 29.08 6.22 10.25
N GLU A 246 27.78 6.08 10.02
CA GLU A 246 26.81 7.13 10.31
C GLU A 246 26.60 7.31 11.83
N ILE A 247 26.70 6.22 12.58
CA ILE A 247 26.52 6.18 14.05
C ILE A 247 27.81 6.63 14.76
N GLU A 248 28.97 6.17 14.32
CA GLU A 248 30.29 6.57 14.85
C GLU A 248 30.56 8.07 14.67
N LEU A 249 30.08 8.65 13.57
CA LEU A 249 30.21 10.09 13.28
C LEU A 249 29.18 10.96 14.01
N LEU A 250 28.34 10.39 14.87
CA LEU A 250 27.45 11.18 15.70
C LEU A 250 28.27 11.95 16.75
N PRO A 251 28.04 13.27 16.90
CA PRO A 251 28.75 14.07 17.88
C PRO A 251 28.38 13.64 19.30
N GLU A 252 29.32 13.83 20.22
CA GLU A 252 29.08 13.68 21.66
C GLU A 252 27.87 14.51 22.12
N GLY A 253 27.06 13.94 23.01
CA GLY A 253 25.79 14.54 23.44
C GLY A 253 24.61 14.25 22.49
N THR A 254 24.78 13.37 21.50
CA THR A 254 23.66 12.89 20.67
C THR A 254 22.73 12.02 21.51
N MET A 255 21.47 12.42 21.62
CA MET A 255 20.46 11.62 22.31
C MET A 255 19.92 10.53 21.38
N TYR A 256 19.66 9.35 21.90
CA TYR A 256 19.01 8.29 21.15
C TYR A 256 17.96 7.55 21.97
N GLY A 257 17.07 6.85 21.26
CA GLY A 257 16.13 5.95 21.88
C GLY A 257 15.58 4.94 20.89
N CYS A 258 15.39 3.71 21.37
CA CYS A 258 14.90 2.60 20.57
C CYS A 258 13.60 2.05 21.13
N ASN A 259 12.76 1.51 20.27
CA ASN A 259 11.57 0.77 20.67
C ASN A 259 11.17 -0.24 19.60
N GLY A 260 10.15 -1.04 19.91
CA GLY A 260 9.55 -1.96 18.96
C GLY A 260 8.09 -2.25 19.25
N VAL A 261 7.48 -2.91 18.28
CA VAL A 261 6.12 -3.45 18.34
C VAL A 261 6.15 -4.89 17.86
N ILE A 262 5.41 -5.75 18.54
CA ILE A 262 5.23 -7.14 18.15
C ILE A 262 3.77 -7.38 17.74
N ASN A 263 3.60 -8.01 16.59
CA ASN A 263 2.30 -8.47 16.11
C ASN A 263 2.28 -10.00 16.15
N THR A 264 1.46 -10.56 17.02
CA THR A 264 1.30 -12.01 17.20
C THR A 264 0.10 -12.57 16.44
N ASN A 265 -0.55 -11.77 15.58
CA ASN A 265 -1.66 -12.23 14.77
C ASN A 265 -1.17 -13.15 13.62
N GLY A 266 -1.88 -14.24 13.37
CA GLY A 266 -1.59 -15.16 12.27
C GLY A 266 -0.73 -16.36 12.67
N LYS A 267 0.10 -16.88 11.75
CA LYS A 267 0.94 -18.08 11.96
C LYS A 267 2.36 -17.75 12.43
N GLU A 268 2.77 -16.51 12.32
CA GLU A 268 4.08 -15.99 12.68
C GLU A 268 3.91 -14.81 13.62
N GLU A 269 4.94 -14.51 14.41
CA GLU A 269 5.07 -13.26 15.12
C GLU A 269 5.96 -12.31 14.31
N SER A 270 5.48 -11.09 14.07
CA SER A 270 6.23 -10.05 13.37
C SER A 270 6.69 -8.98 14.34
N ILE A 271 8.00 -8.77 14.44
CA ILE A 271 8.59 -7.73 15.26
C ILE A 271 9.07 -6.59 14.35
N TYR A 272 8.71 -5.36 14.70
CA TYR A 272 9.16 -4.15 14.02
C TYR A 272 9.79 -3.21 15.03
N THR A 273 11.03 -2.77 14.76
CA THR A 273 11.84 -1.96 15.67
C THR A 273 12.36 -0.70 14.97
N ALA A 274 12.60 0.33 15.77
CA ALA A 274 13.27 1.54 15.33
C ALA A 274 14.15 2.10 16.47
N CYS A 275 15.30 2.63 16.08
CA CYS A 275 16.19 3.45 16.89
C CYS A 275 16.31 4.81 16.21
N LEU A 276 16.03 5.86 16.97
CA LEU A 276 16.07 7.25 16.53
C LEU A 276 17.23 7.96 17.23
N TYR A 277 17.97 8.77 16.50
CA TYR A 277 19.06 9.59 17.02
C TYR A 277 18.81 11.06 16.72
N LYS A 278 19.16 11.91 17.68
CA LYS A 278 19.06 13.35 17.60
C LYS A 278 20.37 13.99 18.03
N LYS A 279 21.01 14.64 17.07
CA LYS A 279 22.19 15.46 17.30
C LYS A 279 21.83 16.65 18.22
N PRO A 280 22.76 17.08 19.09
CA PRO A 280 22.59 18.22 19.97
C PRO A 280 22.27 19.52 19.22
#